data_AF-A0A5N8XRQ1-F1
#
_entry.id   AF-A0A5N8XRQ1-F1
#
_cell.length_a   1.000
_cell.length_b   1.000
_cell.length_c   1.000
_cell.angle_alpha   90.00
_cell.angle_beta   90.00
_cell.angle_gamma   90.00
#
_symmetry.space_group_name_H-M   'P 1'
#
loop_
_entity.id
_entity.type
_entity.pdbx_description
1 polymer ?
#
loop_
_entity_poly.entity_id
_entity_poly.type
_entity_poly.pdbx_seq_one_letter_code
_entity_poly.pdbx_strand_id
1 'polypeptide(L)'
;VTGWSAGDGVRAELSPVLGLSDDLTGLTGYGDTLFVALARLTAEPDPVPLADTVTVRADGTGELTVRWREGTEVRVRLGDFQVDVGAGEPRRAG
;
A
#
# COMPACT_ATOMS: atom_id res chain seq x y z
N VAL A 1 -6.92 -13.83 3.67
CA VAL A 1 -5.48 -13.91 4.02
C VAL A 1 -4.75 -14.55 2.85
N THR A 2 -3.73 -13.90 2.30
CA THR A 2 -3.21 -14.17 0.94
C THR A 2 -2.46 -15.51 0.78
N GLY A 3 -2.24 -16.29 1.84
CA GLY A 3 -1.62 -17.62 1.76
C GLY A 3 -0.10 -17.63 1.49
N TRP A 4 0.58 -16.49 1.64
CA TRP A 4 2.03 -16.39 1.38
C TRP A 4 2.80 -16.88 2.62
N SER A 5 3.22 -18.14 2.60
CA SER A 5 4.20 -18.66 3.56
C SER A 5 5.61 -18.30 3.08
N ALA A 6 6.39 -17.64 3.92
CA ALA A 6 7.80 -17.43 3.64
C ALA A 6 8.56 -18.77 3.74
N GLY A 7 9.53 -18.97 2.86
CA GLY A 7 10.48 -20.08 2.97
C GLY A 7 11.54 -19.79 4.05
N ASP A 8 12.40 -20.77 4.32
CA ASP A 8 13.48 -20.63 5.31
C ASP A 8 14.37 -19.41 5.00
N GLY A 9 14.66 -18.62 6.03
CA GLY A 9 15.48 -17.40 5.91
C GLY A 9 14.78 -16.22 5.22
N VAL A 10 13.49 -16.34 4.91
CA VAL A 10 12.68 -15.27 4.32
C VAL A 10 11.59 -14.86 5.31
N ARG A 11 11.25 -13.58 5.32
CA ARG A 11 10.16 -12.98 6.10
C ARG A 11 9.05 -12.52 5.17
N ALA A 12 7.81 -12.86 5.52
CA ALA A 12 6.61 -12.33 4.89
C ALA A 12 5.86 -11.44 5.89
N GLU A 13 5.47 -10.25 5.45
CA GLU A 13 4.71 -9.29 6.23
C GLU A 13 3.51 -8.78 5.46
N LEU A 14 2.40 -8.61 6.16
CA LEU A 14 1.18 -7.97 5.68
C LEU A 14 0.73 -6.94 6.70
N SER A 15 0.44 -5.72 6.25
CA SER A 15 -0.05 -4.64 7.11
C SER A 15 -1.29 -4.00 6.50
N PRO A 16 -2.39 -3.84 7.26
CA PRO A 16 -3.50 -2.99 6.82
C PRO A 16 -3.02 -1.53 6.71
N VAL A 17 -3.61 -0.78 5.79
CA VAL A 17 -3.31 0.66 5.62
C VAL A 17 -4.56 1.51 5.50
N LEU A 18 -5.51 1.12 4.64
CA LEU A 18 -6.74 1.87 4.41
C LEU A 18 -7.93 0.93 4.37
N GLY A 19 -9.02 1.31 5.03
CA GLY A 19 -10.29 0.58 5.03
C GLY A 19 -10.27 -0.80 5.69
N LEU A 20 -9.10 -1.25 6.18
CA LEU A 20 -8.91 -2.57 6.76
C LEU A 20 -8.68 -2.50 8.28
N SER A 21 -9.22 -3.46 9.01
CA SER A 21 -8.86 -3.75 10.40
C SER A 21 -7.51 -4.46 10.49
N ASP A 22 -7.01 -4.64 11.72
CA ASP A 22 -5.79 -5.40 12.04
C ASP A 22 -5.87 -6.86 11.56
N ASP A 23 -7.08 -7.41 11.46
CA ASP A 23 -7.33 -8.75 10.93
C ASP A 23 -7.33 -8.82 9.39
N LEU A 24 -6.95 -7.73 8.71
CA LEU A 24 -7.01 -7.56 7.25
C LEU A 24 -8.43 -7.77 6.70
N THR A 25 -9.43 -7.30 7.44
CA THR A 25 -10.84 -7.36 7.04
C THR A 25 -11.40 -5.95 6.83
N GLY A 26 -12.23 -5.79 5.80
CA GLY A 26 -12.89 -4.53 5.47
C GLY A 26 -14.40 -4.72 5.40
N LEU A 27 -15.15 -3.66 5.68
CA LEU A 27 -16.61 -3.65 5.56
C LEU A 27 -17.01 -2.91 4.28
N THR A 28 -17.75 -3.58 3.40
CA THR A 28 -18.33 -2.95 2.22
C THR A 28 -19.73 -2.41 2.56
N GLY A 29 -20.00 -1.15 2.22
CA GLY A 29 -21.25 -0.47 2.55
C GLY A 29 -21.34 0.92 1.92
N TYR A 30 -22.19 1.79 2.46
CA TYR A 30 -22.20 3.22 2.08
C TYR A 30 -20.97 3.90 2.70
N GLY A 31 -19.92 4.12 1.90
CA GLY A 31 -18.64 4.69 2.36
C GLY A 31 -17.44 4.18 1.56
N ASP A 32 -16.28 4.10 2.21
CA ASP A 32 -15.01 3.71 1.59
C ASP A 32 -15.11 2.35 0.90
N THR A 33 -14.93 2.34 -0.42
CA THR A 33 -14.87 1.11 -1.24
C THR A 33 -13.44 0.62 -1.45
N LEU A 34 -12.47 1.37 -0.96
CA LEU A 34 -11.05 1.15 -1.20
C LEU A 34 -10.36 0.56 0.02
N PHE A 35 -9.84 -0.65 -0.17
CA PHE A 35 -9.08 -1.38 0.84
C PHE A 35 -7.64 -1.50 0.39
N VAL A 36 -6.70 -1.13 1.25
CA VAL A 36 -5.26 -1.19 0.95
C VAL A 36 -4.54 -1.92 2.06
N ALA A 37 -3.76 -2.93 1.67
CA ALA A 37 -2.78 -3.59 2.50
C ALA A 37 -1.40 -3.50 1.84
N LEU A 38 -0.36 -3.38 2.65
CA LEU A 38 1.02 -3.51 2.21
C LEU A 38 1.48 -4.94 2.42
N ALA A 39 2.21 -5.47 1.45
CA ALA A 39 2.84 -6.77 1.52
C ALA A 39 4.35 -6.63 1.29
N ARG A 40 5.14 -7.35 2.08
CA ARG A 40 6.59 -7.48 1.87
C ARG A 40 7.02 -8.93 1.97
N LEU A 41 7.90 -9.32 1.06
CA LEU A 41 8.69 -10.54 1.14
C LEU A 41 10.17 -10.14 1.10
N THR A 42 10.96 -10.49 2.13
CA THR A 42 12.35 -10.07 2.23
C THR A 42 13.21 -11.12 2.92
N ALA A 43 14.47 -11.23 2.51
CA ALA A 43 15.50 -12.01 3.21
C ALA A 43 16.44 -11.13 4.06
N GLU A 44 16.15 -9.83 4.16
CA GLU A 44 16.87 -8.92 5.04
C GLU A 44 16.77 -9.41 6.51
N PRO A 45 17.88 -9.59 7.23
CA PRO A 45 17.90 -10.13 8.58
C PRO A 45 17.17 -9.27 9.62
N ASP A 46 17.23 -7.94 9.49
CA ASP A 46 16.55 -7.00 10.40
C ASP A 46 15.89 -5.85 9.61
N PRO A 47 14.79 -6.15 8.89
CA PRO A 47 14.16 -5.15 8.05
C PRO A 47 13.37 -4.19 8.93
N VAL A 48 13.54 -2.89 8.69
CA VAL A 48 12.70 -1.85 9.29
C VAL A 48 11.21 -2.17 9.13
N PRO A 49 10.31 -1.77 10.05
CA PRO A 49 8.89 -2.09 9.96
C PRO A 49 8.28 -1.65 8.61
N LEU A 50 7.43 -2.50 8.03
CA LEU A 50 6.85 -2.23 6.71
C LEU A 50 6.12 -0.88 6.63
N ALA A 51 5.37 -0.51 7.66
CA ALA A 51 4.66 0.76 7.76
C ALA A 51 5.59 2.00 7.73
N ASP A 52 6.87 1.82 8.08
CA ASP A 52 7.88 2.89 8.10
C ASP A 52 8.62 3.01 6.75
N THR A 53 8.48 2.02 5.87
CA THR A 53 9.15 2.01 4.55
C THR A 53 8.34 2.69 3.46
N VAL A 54 7.02 2.66 3.56
CA VAL A 54 6.13 3.16 2.53
C VAL A 54 4.89 3.78 3.16
N THR A 55 4.56 4.99 2.70
CA THR A 55 3.33 5.68 3.08
C THR A 55 2.35 5.60 1.93
N VAL A 56 1.12 5.18 2.19
CA VAL A 56 0.02 5.28 1.24
C VAL A 56 -0.96 6.33 1.73
N ARG A 57 -1.43 7.17 0.81
CA ARG A 57 -2.48 8.17 1.06
C ARG A 57 -3.53 8.06 -0.03
N ALA A 58 -4.80 8.11 0.35
CA ALA A 58 -5.88 8.31 -0.60
C ALA A 58 -6.06 9.81 -0.84
N ASP A 59 -5.95 10.24 -2.09
CA ASP A 59 -6.01 11.65 -2.49
C ASP A 59 -7.29 11.90 -3.30
N GLY A 60 -8.46 11.67 -2.70
CA GLY A 60 -9.76 11.80 -3.35
C GLY A 60 -10.33 10.50 -3.89
N THR A 61 -11.42 10.58 -4.66
CA THR A 61 -12.16 9.39 -5.12
C THR A 61 -11.33 8.63 -6.16
N GLY A 62 -10.88 7.43 -5.78
CA GLY A 62 -10.17 6.53 -6.68
C GLY A 62 -8.70 6.89 -6.92
N GLU A 63 -8.11 7.81 -6.15
CA GLU A 63 -6.70 8.16 -6.28
C GLU A 63 -5.91 7.77 -5.03
N LEU A 64 -4.72 7.20 -5.24
CA LEU A 64 -3.77 6.83 -4.19
C LEU A 64 -2.38 7.37 -4.55
N THR A 65 -1.72 7.99 -3.59
CA THR A 65 -0.29 8.26 -3.65
C THR A 65 0.45 7.25 -2.78
N VAL A 66 1.39 6.53 -3.38
CA VAL A 66 2.31 5.61 -2.69
C VAL A 66 3.69 6.22 -2.71
N ARG A 67 4.28 6.42 -1.54
CA ARG A 67 5.59 7.06 -1.40
C ARG A 67 6.50 6.20 -0.56
N TRP A 68 7.63 5.81 -1.13
CA TRP A 68 8.68 5.07 -0.45
C TRP A 68 9.59 6.05 0.27
N ARG A 69 10.13 5.61 1.41
CA ARG A 69 11.10 6.39 2.19
C ARG A 69 12.32 6.80 1.37
N GLU A 70 12.71 5.99 0.40
CA GLU A 70 13.86 6.22 -0.50
C GLU A 70 13.58 7.27 -1.60
N GLY A 71 12.37 7.84 -1.64
CA GLY A 71 12.04 9.00 -2.47
C GLY A 71 11.24 8.68 -3.73
N THR A 72 11.09 7.41 -4.11
CA THR A 72 10.16 7.02 -5.17
C THR A 72 8.74 7.38 -4.75
N GLU A 73 8.00 8.00 -5.66
CA GLU A 73 6.57 8.29 -5.51
C GLU A 73 5.84 7.81 -6.75
N VAL A 74 4.70 7.16 -6.52
CA VAL A 74 3.80 6.67 -7.56
C VAL A 74 2.40 7.16 -7.23
N ARG A 75 1.67 7.58 -8.28
CA ARG A 75 0.24 7.82 -8.21
C ARG A 75 -0.50 6.71 -8.91
N VAL A 76 -1.53 6.22 -8.24
CA VAL A 76 -2.43 5.20 -8.73
C VAL A 76 -3.81 5.83 -8.88
N ARG A 77 -4.42 5.67 -10.05
CA ARG A 77 -5.78 6.10 -10.33
C ARG A 77 -6.63 4.88 -10.69
N LEU A 78 -7.72 4.71 -9.97
CA LEU A 78 -8.69 3.64 -10.11
C LEU A 78 -9.83 4.14 -10.98
N GLY A 79 -9.96 3.58 -12.17
CA GLY A 79 -11.14 3.71 -13.02
C GLY A 79 -12.07 2.51 -12.85
N ASP A 80 -13.21 2.55 -13.53
CA ASP A 80 -14.25 1.51 -13.42
C ASP A 80 -13.73 0.09 -13.71
N PHE A 81 -12.75 -0.04 -14.61
CA PHE A 81 -12.17 -1.32 -15.03
C PHE A 81 -10.65 -1.31 -15.19
N GLN A 82 -9.97 -0.25 -14.75
CA GLN A 82 -8.55 -0.06 -14.98
C GLN A 82 -7.85 0.55 -13.78
N VAL A 83 -6.59 0.17 -13.60
CA VAL A 83 -5.67 0.80 -12.66
C VAL A 83 -4.56 1.46 -13.48
N ASP A 84 -4.50 2.78 -13.41
CA ASP A 84 -3.41 3.55 -14.00
C ASP A 84 -2.35 3.83 -12.95
N VAL A 85 -1.10 3.50 -13.28
CA VAL A 85 0.05 3.70 -12.39
C VAL A 85 1.06 4.60 -13.10
N GLY A 86 1.36 5.75 -12.50
CA GLY A 86 2.30 6.73 -13.03
C GLY A 86 3.27 7.23 -11.97
N ALA A 87 4.41 7.77 -12.41
CA ALA A 87 5.32 8.47 -11.51
C ALA A 87 4.60 9.66 -10.85
N GLY A 88 4.78 9.85 -9.55
CA GLY A 88 4.31 11.04 -8.86
C GLY A 88 5.13 12.25 -9.34
N GLU A 89 4.49 13.25 -9.95
CA GLU A 89 5.19 14.51 -10.22
C GLU A 89 5.58 15.19 -8.90
N PRO A 90 6.81 15.70 -8.77
CA PRO A 90 7.21 16.45 -7.60
C PRO A 90 6.30 17.66 -7.43
N ARG A 91 5.74 17.85 -6.22
CA ARG A 91 4.93 19.05 -5.92
C ARG A 91 5.75 20.30 -6.26
N ARG A 92 5.32 21.07 -7.26
CA ARG A 92 5.75 22.45 -7.43
C ARG A 92 5.32 23.20 -6.17
N ALA A 93 6.28 23.56 -5.31
CA ALA A 93 6.03 24.50 -4.23
C ALA A 93 5.56 25.81 -4.86
N GLY A 94 4.36 26.25 -4.50
CA GLY A 94 3.86 27.60 -4.74
C GLY A 94 4.38 28.56 -3.69
#